data_AF-A0A6J4HYI6-F1
#
_entry.id   AF-A0A6J4HYI6-F1
#
_cell.length_a   1.000
_cell.length_b   1.000
_cell.length_c   1.000
_cell.angle_alpha   90.00
_cell.angle_beta   90.00
_cell.angle_gamma   90.00
#
_symmetry.space_group_name_H-M   'P 1'
#
loop_
_entity.id
_entity.type
_entity.pdbx_description
1 polymer ?
#
loop_
_entity_poly.entity_id
_entity_poly.type
_entity_poly.pdbx_seq_one_letter_code
_entity_poly.pdbx_strand_id
1 'polypeptide(L)'
;MDTRLLTEQGTQQVISEKAAKIAKILTLTKDKEELDDKQQAFVKRQQSTLDRINTPFLRPSKPLYQGQSSILIGVSLGLKKAATVAVVDAKQDRVLTYRSVKQLLGENYKLLNRQRQVSARHSHERHKAQKRGTPNEFGESELGQYVDRLLALEIVAIAKTYQAGSIVLPKLGDMREIVSCEVQARAEQKIPGYKEGQQKYAKQYRVSVHRWSYGRLIECIQSLAAKTGIAIEVGQQPIRGSPQEKARDLALSAYSSRITCVN
;
A
#
# COMPACT_ATOMS: atom_id res chain seq x y z
N MET A 1 37.81 -11.16 2.18
CA MET A 1 36.56 -10.68 2.82
C MET A 1 36.38 -11.45 4.12
N ASP A 2 36.26 -10.79 5.27
CA ASP A 2 36.08 -11.47 6.56
C ASP A 2 34.62 -11.95 6.68
N THR A 3 34.38 -13.25 6.52
CA THR A 3 33.05 -13.86 6.45
C THR A 3 32.26 -13.73 7.75
N ARG A 4 32.94 -13.45 8.86
CA ARG A 4 32.37 -13.27 10.19
C ARG A 4 31.48 -12.03 10.31
N LEU A 5 31.60 -11.04 9.42
CA LEU A 5 30.76 -9.83 9.44
C LEU A 5 29.36 -10.02 8.83
N LEU A 6 29.06 -11.21 8.30
CA LEU A 6 27.79 -11.51 7.63
C LEU A 6 26.67 -11.92 8.59
N THR A 7 27.00 -12.31 9.83
CA THR A 7 26.02 -12.75 10.85
C THR A 7 26.11 -11.87 12.09
N GLU A 8 24.98 -11.70 12.79
CA GLU A 8 24.93 -10.90 14.02
C GLU A 8 25.88 -11.49 15.09
N GLN A 9 25.90 -12.81 15.24
CA GLN A 9 26.82 -13.53 16.13
C GLN A 9 28.29 -13.28 15.77
N GLY A 10 28.65 -13.35 14.49
CA GLY A 10 30.00 -13.09 14.04
C GLY A 10 30.41 -11.62 14.21
N THR A 11 29.49 -10.68 14.04
CA THR A 11 29.75 -9.25 14.34
C THR A 11 29.99 -9.01 15.83
N GLN A 12 29.23 -9.68 16.72
CA GLN A 12 29.45 -9.59 18.17
C GLN A 12 30.81 -10.18 18.59
N GLN A 13 31.23 -11.29 17.97
CA GLN A 13 32.57 -11.85 18.19
C GLN A 13 33.68 -10.84 17.80
N VAL A 14 33.59 -10.24 16.60
CA VAL A 14 34.58 -9.24 16.15
C VAL A 14 34.60 -8.00 17.06
N ILE A 15 33.44 -7.56 17.55
CA ILE A 15 33.33 -6.47 18.53
C ILE A 15 34.10 -6.81 19.81
N SER A 16 33.86 -8.01 20.37
CA SER A 16 34.51 -8.46 21.61
C SER A 16 36.02 -8.61 21.46
N GLU A 17 36.50 -9.14 20.33
CA GLU A 17 37.92 -9.29 20.04
C GLU A 17 38.63 -7.92 19.94
N LYS A 18 38.00 -6.94 19.28
CA LYS A 18 38.55 -5.59 19.17
C LYS A 18 38.58 -4.88 20.53
N ALA A 19 37.51 -4.99 21.31
CA ALA A 19 37.48 -4.43 22.67
C ALA A 19 38.59 -5.02 23.56
N ALA A 20 38.78 -6.35 23.52
CA ALA A 20 39.83 -7.03 24.28
C ALA A 20 41.25 -6.64 23.83
N LYS A 21 41.48 -6.49 22.52
CA LYS A 21 42.77 -6.02 21.98
C LYS A 21 43.08 -4.60 22.44
N ILE A 22 42.10 -3.70 22.40
CA ILE A 22 42.27 -2.31 22.85
C ILE A 22 42.51 -2.25 24.36
N ALA A 23 41.79 -3.05 25.15
CA ALA A 23 41.99 -3.12 26.60
C ALA A 23 43.41 -3.58 26.97
N LYS A 24 43.94 -4.62 26.31
CA LYS A 24 45.33 -5.08 26.50
C LYS A 24 46.37 -4.03 26.14
N ILE A 25 46.13 -3.27 25.05
CA ILE A 25 47.02 -2.18 24.65
C ILE A 25 47.02 -1.08 25.72
N LEU A 26 45.85 -0.71 26.24
CA LEU A 26 45.68 0.31 27.27
C LEU A 26 46.31 -0.08 28.62
N THR A 27 46.28 -1.36 29.02
CA THR A 27 46.98 -1.82 30.23
C THR A 27 48.49 -1.72 30.06
N LEU A 28 49.03 -2.26 28.96
CA LEU A 28 50.47 -2.23 28.67
C LEU A 28 51.06 -0.82 28.51
N THR A 29 50.25 0.16 28.10
CA THR A 29 50.70 1.56 27.99
C THR A 29 50.56 2.34 29.30
N LYS A 30 49.63 1.97 30.19
CA LYS A 30 49.52 2.59 31.52
C LYS A 30 50.61 2.13 32.49
N ASP A 31 51.16 0.93 32.29
CA ASP A 31 52.25 0.40 33.11
C ASP A 31 53.60 1.10 32.86
N LYS A 32 53.68 2.07 31.93
CA LYS A 32 54.86 2.90 31.68
C LYS A 32 54.73 4.22 32.43
N GLU A 33 55.64 4.48 33.37
CA GLU A 33 55.57 5.61 34.31
C GLU A 33 55.74 7.00 33.65
N GLU A 34 56.38 7.11 32.48
CA GLU A 34 56.45 8.35 31.70
C GLU A 34 56.01 8.13 30.24
N LEU A 35 54.91 8.79 29.84
CA LEU A 35 54.32 8.69 28.50
C LEU A 35 54.62 9.95 27.68
N ASP A 36 55.30 9.76 26.55
CA ASP A 36 55.54 10.78 25.51
C ASP A 36 54.22 11.34 24.94
N ASP A 37 54.21 12.58 24.44
CA ASP A 37 53.02 13.28 23.93
C ASP A 37 52.33 12.47 22.81
N LYS A 38 53.11 11.77 21.97
CA LYS A 38 52.59 10.88 20.93
C LYS A 38 51.89 9.66 21.51
N GLN A 39 52.38 9.14 22.64
CA GLN A 39 51.80 7.99 23.33
C GLN A 39 50.51 8.37 24.04
N GLN A 40 50.44 9.58 24.63
CA GLN A 40 49.20 10.12 25.20
C GLN A 40 48.11 10.32 24.13
N ALA A 41 48.47 10.86 22.96
CA ALA A 41 47.55 10.99 21.84
C ALA A 41 47.05 9.63 21.33
N PHE A 42 47.91 8.60 21.33
CA PHE A 42 47.52 7.24 20.97
C PHE A 42 46.55 6.63 22.00
N VAL A 43 46.80 6.79 23.30
CA VAL A 43 45.89 6.34 24.38
C VAL A 43 44.51 6.98 24.24
N LYS A 44 44.45 8.31 24.01
CA LYS A 44 43.18 9.02 23.78
C LYS A 44 42.42 8.47 22.55
N ARG A 45 43.13 8.16 21.46
CA ARG A 45 42.51 7.53 20.27
C ARG A 45 41.95 6.14 20.59
N GLN A 46 42.70 5.31 21.31
CA GLN A 46 42.26 3.96 21.69
C GLN A 46 41.06 4.01 22.64
N GLN A 47 41.06 4.91 23.63
CA GLN A 47 39.91 5.15 24.51
C GLN A 47 38.67 5.57 23.71
N SER A 48 38.79 6.58 22.83
CA SER A 48 37.66 7.01 22.00
C SER A 48 37.14 5.91 21.07
N THR A 49 38.00 4.97 20.65
CA THR A 49 37.60 3.83 19.83
C THR A 49 36.87 2.78 20.67
N LEU A 50 37.34 2.51 21.88
CA LEU A 50 36.67 1.63 22.84
C LEU A 50 35.29 2.17 23.22
N ASP A 51 35.19 3.48 23.47
CA ASP A 51 33.93 4.15 23.79
C ASP A 51 32.93 4.00 22.64
N ARG A 52 33.35 4.18 21.39
CA ARG A 52 32.49 3.98 20.20
C ARG A 52 32.05 2.53 20.00
N ILE A 53 32.88 1.56 20.39
CA ILE A 53 32.51 0.14 20.35
C ILE A 53 31.45 -0.17 21.41
N ASN A 54 31.59 0.42 22.60
CA ASN A 54 30.69 0.22 23.73
C ASN A 54 29.40 1.06 23.66
N THR A 55 29.42 2.16 22.91
CA THR A 55 28.26 3.01 22.62
C THR A 55 27.85 2.89 21.16
N PRO A 56 27.22 1.77 20.76
CA PRO A 56 26.77 1.61 19.39
C PRO A 56 25.79 2.73 19.03
N PHE A 57 25.86 3.22 17.79
CA PHE A 57 24.88 4.16 17.27
C PHE A 57 23.47 3.59 17.47
N LEU A 58 22.57 4.39 18.05
CA LEU A 58 21.16 4.03 18.21
C LEU A 58 20.59 3.71 16.82
N ARG A 59 20.45 2.43 16.51
CA ARG A 59 19.77 2.00 15.30
C ARG A 59 18.27 2.18 15.54
N PRO A 60 17.54 2.89 14.67
CA PRO A 60 16.09 2.96 14.78
C PRO A 60 15.53 1.54 14.61
N SER A 61 15.14 0.91 15.71
CA SER A 61 14.38 -0.34 15.68
C SER A 61 12.90 0.03 15.58
N LYS A 62 12.21 -0.55 14.59
CA LYS A 62 10.75 -0.53 14.52
C LYS A 62 10.30 -1.97 14.68
N PRO A 63 9.37 -2.27 15.61
CA PRO A 63 8.82 -3.61 15.68
C PRO A 63 8.19 -3.95 14.33
N LEU A 64 8.38 -5.19 13.89
CA LEU A 64 7.71 -5.69 12.71
C LEU A 64 6.21 -5.58 12.92
N TYR A 65 5.49 -5.22 11.85
CA TYR A 65 4.04 -5.15 11.91
C TYR A 65 3.47 -6.53 12.24
N GLN A 66 2.69 -6.62 13.31
CA GLN A 66 1.97 -7.83 13.72
C GLN A 66 0.47 -7.52 13.66
N GLY A 67 -0.17 -7.92 12.56
CA GLY A 67 -1.63 -7.80 12.41
C GLY A 67 -2.37 -9.02 12.96
N GLN A 68 -3.61 -8.83 13.38
CA GLN A 68 -4.53 -9.89 13.76
C GLN A 68 -5.02 -10.64 12.52
N SER A 69 -4.79 -11.94 12.47
CA SER A 69 -5.17 -12.78 11.32
C SER A 69 -6.68 -12.84 11.07
N SER A 70 -7.49 -12.55 12.10
CA SER A 70 -8.96 -12.49 12.02
C SER A 70 -9.48 -11.21 11.41
N ILE A 71 -8.73 -10.11 11.49
CA ILE A 71 -9.14 -8.82 10.93
C ILE A 71 -8.61 -8.68 9.51
N LEU A 72 -9.53 -8.52 8.58
CA LEU A 72 -9.23 -8.32 7.16
C LEU A 72 -9.85 -7.02 6.67
N ILE A 73 -9.18 -6.44 5.68
CA ILE A 73 -9.68 -5.29 4.95
C ILE A 73 -10.02 -5.72 3.54
N GLY A 74 -11.31 -5.67 3.20
CA GLY A 74 -11.76 -5.84 1.82
C GLY A 74 -11.81 -4.49 1.10
N VAL A 75 -11.21 -4.42 -0.08
CA VAL A 75 -11.28 -3.25 -0.95
C VAL A 75 -12.12 -3.60 -2.17
N SER A 76 -13.32 -3.02 -2.28
CA SER A 76 -14.11 -3.14 -3.51
C SER A 76 -13.80 -2.01 -4.48
N LEU A 77 -13.62 -2.37 -5.75
CA LEU A 77 -13.39 -1.45 -6.85
C LEU A 77 -14.63 -1.42 -7.74
N GLY A 78 -15.03 -0.22 -8.17
CA GLY A 78 -16.23 -0.04 -9.00
C GLY A 78 -16.17 1.20 -9.87
N LEU A 79 -17.10 1.31 -10.82
CA LEU A 79 -17.09 2.38 -11.82
C LEU A 79 -17.49 3.73 -11.18
N LYS A 80 -18.55 3.72 -10.37
CA LYS A 80 -19.07 4.95 -9.71
C LYS A 80 -18.22 5.37 -8.50
N LYS A 81 -17.81 4.39 -7.70
CA LYS A 81 -16.97 4.57 -6.51
C LYS A 81 -15.66 3.83 -6.77
N ALA A 82 -14.57 4.59 -6.97
CA ALA A 82 -13.27 4.03 -7.35
C ALA A 82 -12.77 2.96 -6.37
N ALA A 83 -12.92 3.22 -5.07
CA ALA A 83 -12.61 2.27 -3.99
C ALA A 83 -13.59 2.41 -2.82
N THR A 84 -14.07 1.29 -2.29
CA THR A 84 -14.80 1.25 -1.01
C THR A 84 -14.13 0.21 -0.12
N VAL A 85 -13.90 0.56 1.13
CA VAL A 85 -13.16 -0.27 2.07
C VAL A 85 -14.12 -0.77 3.14
N ALA A 86 -14.04 -2.06 3.46
CA ALA A 86 -14.71 -2.66 4.60
C ALA A 86 -13.66 -3.31 5.50
N VAL A 87 -13.71 -3.01 6.80
CA VAL A 87 -12.89 -3.68 7.82
C VAL A 87 -13.77 -4.71 8.48
N VAL A 88 -13.37 -5.97 8.44
CA VAL A 88 -14.16 -7.12 8.87
C VAL A 88 -13.36 -7.93 9.90
N ASP A 89 -13.99 -8.25 11.02
CA ASP A 89 -13.53 -9.33 11.90
C ASP A 89 -14.19 -10.62 11.43
N ALA A 90 -13.41 -11.45 10.76
CA ALA A 90 -13.91 -12.68 10.13
C ALA A 90 -14.18 -13.81 11.15
N LYS A 91 -13.67 -13.72 12.39
CA LYS A 91 -14.02 -14.69 13.44
C LYS A 91 -15.45 -14.49 13.94
N GLN A 92 -15.88 -13.24 14.06
CA GLN A 92 -17.21 -12.87 14.55
C GLN A 92 -18.21 -12.60 13.42
N ASP A 93 -17.77 -12.75 12.16
CA ASP A 93 -18.51 -12.35 10.96
C ASP A 93 -19.08 -10.92 11.06
N ARG A 94 -18.29 -10.00 11.64
CA ARG A 94 -18.74 -8.64 11.96
C ARG A 94 -17.95 -7.60 11.19
N VAL A 95 -18.67 -6.65 10.60
CA VAL A 95 -18.04 -5.46 10.00
C VAL A 95 -17.78 -4.42 11.08
N LEU A 96 -16.51 -4.02 11.23
CA LEU A 96 -16.09 -2.97 12.15
C LEU A 96 -16.39 -1.59 11.58
N THR A 97 -16.06 -1.36 10.31
CA THR A 97 -16.33 -0.08 9.66
C THR A 97 -16.37 -0.17 8.14
N TYR A 98 -17.07 0.79 7.53
CA TYR A 98 -17.04 1.04 6.10
C TYR A 98 -16.45 2.43 5.82
N ARG A 99 -15.56 2.51 4.85
CA ARG A 99 -15.00 3.78 4.37
C ARG A 99 -15.22 3.94 2.87
N SER A 100 -15.91 5.01 2.51
CA SER A 100 -16.10 5.42 1.11
C SER A 100 -14.92 6.26 0.60
N VAL A 101 -14.75 6.36 -0.72
CA VAL A 101 -13.76 7.27 -1.35
C VAL A 101 -13.75 8.68 -0.74
N LYS A 102 -14.93 9.23 -0.41
CA LYS A 102 -15.04 10.58 0.19
C LYS A 102 -14.47 10.61 1.60
N GLN A 103 -14.65 9.55 2.38
CA GLN A 103 -14.08 9.42 3.72
C GLN A 103 -12.59 9.09 3.69
N LEU A 104 -12.13 8.32 2.69
CA LEU A 104 -10.71 8.03 2.49
C LEU A 104 -9.95 9.31 2.13
N LEU A 105 -10.44 10.09 1.16
CA LEU A 105 -9.72 11.28 0.71
C LEU A 105 -9.97 12.52 1.57
N GLY A 106 -11.07 12.57 2.34
CA GLY A 106 -11.43 13.74 3.14
C GLY A 106 -11.43 15.04 2.31
N GLU A 107 -10.58 15.99 2.69
CA GLU A 107 -10.41 17.28 1.99
C GLU A 107 -9.84 17.11 0.57
N ASN A 108 -8.98 16.11 0.36
CA ASN A 108 -8.38 15.77 -0.93
C ASN A 108 -9.39 15.22 -1.94
N TYR A 109 -10.65 15.00 -1.53
CA TYR A 109 -11.72 14.60 -2.44
C TYR A 109 -11.94 15.63 -3.57
N LYS A 110 -11.60 16.91 -3.33
CA LYS A 110 -11.63 17.95 -4.37
C LYS A 110 -10.70 17.62 -5.54
N LEU A 111 -9.56 16.98 -5.28
CA LEU A 111 -8.60 16.57 -6.30
C LEU A 111 -9.20 15.52 -7.23
N LEU A 112 -9.94 14.54 -6.68
CA LEU A 112 -10.65 13.55 -7.48
C LEU A 112 -11.66 14.20 -8.44
N ASN A 113 -12.39 15.22 -7.99
CA ASN A 113 -13.32 15.95 -8.87
C ASN A 113 -12.58 16.72 -9.96
N ARG A 114 -11.46 17.37 -9.64
CA ARG A 114 -10.59 18.03 -10.62
C ARG A 114 -10.06 17.03 -11.66
N GLN A 115 -9.62 15.86 -11.24
CA GLN A 115 -9.18 14.77 -12.12
C GLN A 115 -10.24 14.41 -13.15
N ARG A 116 -11.50 14.28 -12.71
CA ARG A 116 -12.64 13.92 -13.57
C ARG A 116 -12.88 14.99 -14.63
N GLN A 117 -12.83 16.27 -14.25
CA GLN A 117 -13.02 17.39 -15.17
C GLN A 117 -11.89 17.45 -16.22
N VAL A 118 -10.64 17.34 -15.76
CA VAL A 118 -9.45 17.31 -16.64
C VAL A 118 -9.52 16.14 -17.62
N SER A 119 -9.86 14.94 -17.13
CA SER A 119 -9.99 13.74 -17.96
C SER A 119 -11.09 13.87 -19.01
N ALA A 120 -12.24 14.45 -18.65
CA ALA A 120 -13.33 14.71 -19.57
C ALA A 120 -12.93 15.73 -20.65
N ARG A 121 -12.25 16.81 -20.26
CA ARG A 121 -11.72 17.82 -21.18
C ARG A 121 -10.73 17.19 -22.16
N HIS A 122 -9.75 16.42 -21.68
CA HIS A 122 -8.80 15.72 -22.55
C HIS A 122 -9.48 14.70 -23.44
N SER A 123 -10.54 14.01 -22.98
CA SER A 123 -11.31 13.13 -23.87
C SER A 123 -11.96 13.89 -25.03
N HIS A 124 -12.46 15.10 -24.78
CA HIS A 124 -13.06 15.96 -25.81
C HIS A 124 -12.00 16.53 -26.77
N GLU A 125 -10.89 17.01 -26.23
CA GLU A 125 -9.74 17.48 -27.02
C GLU A 125 -9.19 16.36 -27.90
N ARG A 126 -9.09 15.14 -27.35
CA ARG A 126 -8.69 13.96 -28.12
C ARG A 126 -9.64 13.65 -29.28
N HIS A 127 -10.94 13.71 -29.03
CA HIS A 127 -11.93 13.48 -30.08
C HIS A 127 -11.82 14.54 -31.20
N LYS A 128 -11.58 15.81 -30.84
CA LYS A 128 -11.34 16.87 -31.82
C LYS A 128 -10.04 16.65 -32.61
N ALA A 129 -8.96 16.27 -31.93
CA ALA A 129 -7.67 16.00 -32.55
C ALA A 129 -7.77 14.83 -33.56
N GLN A 130 -8.42 13.73 -33.16
CA GLN A 130 -8.67 12.59 -34.04
C GLN A 130 -9.46 12.98 -35.30
N LYS A 131 -10.51 13.80 -35.16
CA LYS A 131 -11.29 14.30 -36.31
C LYS A 131 -10.46 15.19 -37.25
N ARG A 132 -9.42 15.84 -36.74
CA ARG A 132 -8.55 16.75 -37.49
C ARG A 132 -7.24 16.09 -37.97
N GLY A 133 -7.02 14.81 -37.66
CA GLY A 133 -5.78 14.11 -37.98
C GLY A 133 -4.54 14.65 -37.25
N THR A 134 -4.70 15.36 -36.13
CA THR A 134 -3.59 15.94 -35.36
C THR A 134 -3.09 14.99 -34.27
N PRO A 135 -1.86 15.17 -33.74
CA PRO A 135 -1.36 14.39 -32.61
C PRO A 135 -2.35 14.38 -31.43
N ASN A 136 -2.49 13.20 -30.83
CA ASN A 136 -3.55 12.89 -29.86
C ASN A 136 -3.01 12.47 -28.49
N GLU A 137 -1.76 12.81 -28.22
CA GLU A 137 -1.03 12.44 -27.02
C GLU A 137 -1.35 13.43 -25.90
N PHE A 138 -2.49 13.21 -25.26
CA PHE A 138 -2.82 13.89 -24.01
C PHE A 138 -2.42 12.94 -22.88
N GLY A 139 -1.32 13.28 -22.21
CA GLY A 139 -0.76 12.48 -21.14
C GLY A 139 -1.75 12.18 -20.02
N GLU A 140 -1.56 11.06 -19.33
CA GLU A 140 -2.28 10.81 -18.09
C GLU A 140 -1.89 11.88 -17.07
N SER A 141 -2.88 12.46 -16.39
CA SER A 141 -2.63 13.49 -15.40
C SER A 141 -1.81 12.89 -14.25
N GLU A 142 -0.67 13.50 -13.90
CA GLU A 142 0.06 13.20 -12.66
C GLU A 142 -0.86 13.23 -11.44
N LEU A 143 -1.87 14.11 -11.50
CA LEU A 143 -2.93 14.22 -10.51
C LEU A 143 -3.65 12.89 -10.27
N GLY A 144 -3.89 12.08 -11.32
CA GLY A 144 -4.53 10.77 -11.15
C GLY A 144 -3.66 9.78 -10.39
N GLN A 145 -2.36 9.74 -10.71
CA GLN A 145 -1.40 8.92 -9.96
C GLN A 145 -1.28 9.40 -8.50
N TYR A 146 -1.32 10.71 -8.28
CA TYR A 146 -1.28 11.27 -6.93
C TYR A 146 -2.52 10.89 -6.11
N VAL A 147 -3.72 10.94 -6.71
CA VAL A 147 -4.96 10.49 -6.03
C VAL A 147 -4.91 8.99 -5.73
N ASP A 148 -4.37 8.16 -6.62
CA ASP A 148 -4.18 6.73 -6.37
C ASP A 148 -3.25 6.49 -5.16
N ARG A 149 -2.14 7.23 -5.07
CA ARG A 149 -1.22 7.15 -3.92
C ARG A 149 -1.89 7.58 -2.62
N LEU A 150 -2.70 8.65 -2.65
CA LEU A 150 -3.45 9.09 -1.47
C LEU A 150 -4.45 8.03 -1.01
N LEU A 151 -5.21 7.44 -1.94
CA LEU A 151 -6.13 6.35 -1.61
C LEU A 151 -5.40 5.15 -1.00
N ALA A 152 -4.28 4.74 -1.61
CA ALA A 152 -3.50 3.62 -1.14
C ALA A 152 -2.90 3.88 0.26
N LEU A 153 -2.43 5.12 0.52
CA LEU A 153 -1.92 5.53 1.83
C LEU A 153 -2.98 5.41 2.91
N GLU A 154 -4.19 5.90 2.63
CA GLU A 154 -5.32 5.87 3.57
C GLU A 154 -5.82 4.44 3.83
N ILE A 155 -5.86 3.58 2.80
CA ILE A 155 -6.20 2.16 2.95
C ILE A 155 -5.19 1.46 3.89
N VAL A 156 -3.90 1.71 3.69
CA VAL A 156 -2.84 1.14 4.54
C VAL A 156 -2.86 1.75 5.95
N ALA A 157 -3.21 3.04 6.08
CA ALA A 157 -3.38 3.67 7.39
C ALA A 157 -4.51 3.00 8.18
N ILE A 158 -5.66 2.76 7.54
CA ILE A 158 -6.78 2.02 8.14
C ILE A 158 -6.34 0.60 8.54
N ALA A 159 -5.57 -0.08 7.69
CA ALA A 159 -5.01 -1.38 8.02
C ALA A 159 -4.20 -1.36 9.32
N LYS A 160 -3.35 -0.34 9.49
CA LYS A 160 -2.58 -0.16 10.71
C LYS A 160 -3.43 0.17 11.93
N THR A 161 -4.42 1.06 11.80
CA THR A 161 -5.25 1.46 12.94
C THR A 161 -6.06 0.29 13.51
N TYR A 162 -6.54 -0.60 12.64
CA TYR A 162 -7.29 -1.79 13.04
C TYR A 162 -6.41 -3.03 13.21
N GLN A 163 -5.08 -2.91 13.08
CA GLN A 163 -4.13 -4.02 13.12
C GLN A 163 -4.57 -5.19 12.23
N ALA A 164 -5.04 -4.92 11.02
CA ALA A 164 -5.50 -5.95 10.09
C ALA A 164 -4.33 -6.84 9.67
N GLY A 165 -4.48 -8.17 9.72
CA GLY A 165 -3.47 -9.08 9.18
C GLY A 165 -3.42 -9.03 7.64
N SER A 166 -4.61 -8.88 7.05
CA SER A 166 -4.97 -8.92 5.64
C SER A 166 -5.41 -7.64 4.93
N ILE A 167 -4.87 -7.28 3.76
CA ILE A 167 -5.61 -6.47 2.77
C ILE A 167 -5.99 -7.35 1.58
N VAL A 168 -7.29 -7.46 1.29
CA VAL A 168 -7.86 -8.24 0.21
C VAL A 168 -8.25 -7.33 -0.94
N LEU A 169 -7.68 -7.60 -2.11
CA LEU A 169 -7.88 -6.86 -3.37
C LEU A 169 -8.60 -7.74 -4.41
N PRO A 170 -9.40 -7.14 -5.31
CA PRO A 170 -10.08 -7.89 -6.36
C PRO A 170 -9.12 -8.24 -7.51
N LYS A 171 -9.41 -9.34 -8.21
CA LYS A 171 -8.70 -9.68 -9.46
C LYS A 171 -8.98 -8.66 -10.56
N LEU A 172 -7.95 -8.24 -11.29
CA LEU A 172 -8.08 -7.31 -12.42
C LEU A 172 -8.91 -7.87 -13.58
N GLY A 173 -8.85 -9.19 -13.81
CA GLY A 173 -9.62 -9.85 -14.86
C GLY A 173 -11.12 -9.63 -14.73
N ASP A 174 -11.63 -9.66 -13.50
CA ASP A 174 -13.06 -9.56 -13.20
C ASP A 174 -13.59 -8.12 -13.30
N MET A 175 -12.69 -7.12 -13.31
CA MET A 175 -13.08 -5.70 -13.31
C MET A 175 -13.91 -5.31 -14.53
N ARG A 176 -13.63 -5.90 -15.70
CA ARG A 176 -14.39 -5.62 -16.91
C ARG A 176 -15.85 -6.07 -16.78
N GLU A 177 -16.06 -7.23 -16.18
CA GLU A 177 -17.39 -7.81 -15.97
C GLU A 177 -18.13 -7.02 -14.89
N ILE A 178 -17.49 -6.75 -13.76
CA ILE A 178 -18.03 -5.91 -12.67
C ILE A 178 -18.51 -4.57 -13.22
N VAL A 179 -17.67 -3.89 -14.01
CA VAL A 179 -18.02 -2.61 -14.63
C VAL A 179 -19.19 -2.77 -15.62
N SER A 180 -19.21 -3.84 -16.41
CA SER A 180 -20.29 -4.09 -17.38
C SER A 180 -21.63 -4.31 -16.68
N CYS A 181 -21.65 -5.11 -15.62
CA CYS A 181 -22.85 -5.35 -14.82
C CYS A 181 -23.31 -4.09 -14.09
N GLU A 182 -22.40 -3.28 -13.54
CA GLU A 182 -22.76 -2.00 -12.91
C GLU A 182 -23.39 -1.01 -13.91
N VAL A 183 -22.88 -0.98 -15.14
CA VAL A 183 -23.43 -0.14 -16.21
C VAL A 183 -24.81 -0.62 -16.62
N GLN A 184 -25.00 -1.93 -16.81
CA GLN A 184 -26.27 -2.54 -17.20
C GLN A 184 -27.35 -2.36 -16.13
N ALA A 185 -27.04 -2.73 -14.87
CA ALA A 185 -27.99 -2.58 -13.76
C ALA A 185 -28.46 -1.12 -13.61
N ARG A 186 -27.56 -0.15 -13.84
CA ARG A 186 -27.92 1.26 -13.81
C ARG A 186 -28.77 1.70 -15.01
N ALA A 187 -28.51 1.14 -16.19
CA ALA A 187 -29.30 1.40 -17.39
C ALA A 187 -30.74 0.88 -17.22
N GLU A 188 -30.88 -0.35 -16.70
CA GLU A 188 -32.17 -0.97 -16.41
C GLU A 188 -32.96 -0.18 -15.34
N GLN A 189 -32.29 0.26 -14.28
CA GLN A 189 -32.91 1.12 -13.25
C GLN A 189 -33.41 2.45 -13.80
N LYS A 190 -32.72 3.03 -14.79
CA LYS A 190 -33.07 4.33 -15.36
C LYS A 190 -34.13 4.22 -16.45
N ILE A 191 -34.07 3.17 -17.25
CA ILE A 191 -34.95 2.94 -18.39
C ILE A 191 -35.42 1.48 -18.30
N PRO A 192 -36.48 1.19 -17.53
CA PRO A 192 -37.02 -0.16 -17.45
C PRO A 192 -37.70 -0.53 -18.78
N GLY A 193 -37.55 -1.80 -19.20
CA GLY A 193 -38.27 -2.37 -20.35
C GLY A 193 -37.78 -1.97 -21.75
N TYR A 194 -37.08 -0.84 -21.93
CA TYR A 194 -36.63 -0.37 -23.25
C TYR A 194 -35.14 -0.64 -23.51
N LYS A 195 -34.86 -1.77 -24.18
CA LYS A 195 -33.50 -2.30 -24.41
C LYS A 195 -32.58 -1.36 -25.21
N GLU A 196 -33.06 -0.73 -26.28
CA GLU A 196 -32.23 0.19 -27.07
C GLU A 196 -31.86 1.46 -26.29
N GLY A 197 -32.81 1.98 -25.50
CA GLY A 197 -32.56 3.08 -24.57
C GLY A 197 -31.53 2.71 -23.50
N GLN A 198 -31.62 1.50 -22.95
CA GLN A 198 -30.63 0.98 -22.00
C GLN A 198 -29.24 0.89 -22.63
N GLN A 199 -29.12 0.39 -23.86
CA GLN A 199 -27.82 0.30 -24.56
C GLN A 199 -27.23 1.68 -24.84
N LYS A 200 -28.05 2.64 -25.29
CA LYS A 200 -27.61 4.02 -25.53
C LYS A 200 -27.17 4.69 -24.24
N TYR A 201 -27.94 4.53 -23.17
CA TYR A 201 -27.58 5.02 -21.84
C TYR A 201 -26.31 4.36 -21.31
N ALA A 202 -26.18 3.04 -21.42
CA ALA A 202 -25.00 2.29 -20.99
C ALA A 202 -23.73 2.78 -21.69
N LYS A 203 -23.80 3.03 -23.01
CA LYS A 203 -22.69 3.58 -23.79
C LYS A 203 -22.31 4.98 -23.32
N GLN A 204 -23.29 5.88 -23.17
CA GLN A 204 -23.07 7.24 -22.68
C GLN A 204 -22.50 7.24 -21.26
N TYR A 205 -23.07 6.40 -20.38
CA TYR A 205 -22.66 6.29 -18.99
C TYR A 205 -21.22 5.78 -18.88
N ARG A 206 -20.85 4.73 -19.63
CA ARG A 206 -19.48 4.20 -19.69
C ARG A 206 -18.46 5.23 -20.19
N VAL A 207 -18.85 6.13 -21.10
CA VAL A 207 -17.99 7.23 -21.56
C VAL A 207 -17.92 8.37 -20.52
N SER A 208 -19.03 8.65 -19.84
CA SER A 208 -19.13 9.75 -18.86
C SER A 208 -18.43 9.46 -17.55
N VAL A 209 -18.31 8.19 -17.16
CA VAL A 209 -17.67 7.80 -15.90
C VAL A 209 -16.18 7.53 -16.13
N HIS A 210 -15.41 7.97 -15.14
CA HIS A 210 -13.95 7.95 -15.13
C HIS A 210 -13.36 6.60 -15.62
N ARG A 211 -12.41 6.66 -16.56
CA ARG A 211 -11.54 5.54 -16.96
C ARG A 211 -10.47 5.34 -15.90
N TRP A 212 -10.83 4.76 -14.76
CA TRP A 212 -9.88 4.55 -13.66
C TRP A 212 -8.92 3.42 -14.03
N SER A 213 -7.63 3.60 -13.78
CA SER A 213 -6.67 2.50 -13.91
C SER A 213 -6.65 1.72 -12.61
N TYR A 214 -7.49 0.69 -12.51
CA TYR A 214 -7.56 -0.16 -11.32
C TYR A 214 -6.25 -0.91 -11.09
N GLY A 215 -5.51 -1.26 -12.16
CA GLY A 215 -4.18 -1.86 -12.05
C GLY A 215 -3.21 -0.95 -11.28
N ARG A 216 -3.14 0.32 -11.67
CA ARG A 216 -2.27 1.30 -11.00
C ARG A 216 -2.62 1.48 -9.53
N LEU A 217 -3.91 1.53 -9.19
CA LEU A 217 -4.34 1.63 -7.79
C LEU A 217 -3.94 0.39 -6.98
N ILE A 218 -4.15 -0.80 -7.54
CA ILE A 218 -3.77 -2.08 -6.90
C ILE A 218 -2.26 -2.13 -6.68
N GLU A 219 -1.45 -1.75 -7.66
CA GLU A 219 0.01 -1.67 -7.54
C GLU A 219 0.46 -0.67 -6.47
N CYS A 220 -0.21 0.49 -6.38
CA CYS A 220 0.06 1.47 -5.32
C CYS A 220 -0.23 0.89 -3.93
N ILE A 221 -1.36 0.19 -3.76
CA ILE A 221 -1.69 -0.49 -2.51
C ILE A 221 -0.65 -1.57 -2.20
N GLN A 222 -0.30 -2.37 -3.20
CA GLN A 222 0.67 -3.46 -3.05
C GLN A 222 2.04 -2.98 -2.59
N SER A 223 2.57 -1.95 -3.25
CA SER A 223 3.86 -1.38 -2.88
C SER A 223 3.87 -0.75 -1.49
N LEU A 224 2.78 -0.11 -1.06
CA LEU A 224 2.69 0.50 0.28
C LEU A 224 2.47 -0.55 1.39
N ALA A 225 1.65 -1.57 1.14
CA ALA A 225 1.44 -2.67 2.07
C ALA A 225 2.73 -3.48 2.26
N ALA A 226 3.47 -3.77 1.17
CA ALA A 226 4.77 -4.45 1.26
C ALA A 226 5.78 -3.67 2.11
N LYS A 227 5.87 -2.34 1.94
CA LYS A 227 6.73 -1.48 2.76
C LYS A 227 6.38 -1.48 4.25
N THR A 228 5.13 -1.82 4.57
CA THR A 228 4.62 -1.80 5.95
C THR A 228 4.52 -3.21 6.54
N GLY A 229 4.81 -4.25 5.77
CA GLY A 229 4.76 -5.64 6.22
C GLY A 229 3.34 -6.21 6.33
N ILE A 230 2.35 -5.59 5.67
CA ILE A 230 0.95 -6.07 5.67
C ILE A 230 0.79 -7.06 4.52
N ALA A 231 0.21 -8.23 4.81
CA ALA A 231 -0.03 -9.24 3.80
C ALA A 231 -1.12 -8.79 2.81
N ILE A 232 -1.06 -9.31 1.59
CA ILE A 232 -2.02 -8.99 0.54
C ILE A 232 -2.60 -10.28 0.00
N GLU A 233 -3.91 -10.27 -0.15
CA GLU A 233 -4.66 -11.37 -0.73
C GLU A 233 -5.45 -10.90 -1.92
N VAL A 234 -5.68 -11.85 -2.83
CA VAL A 234 -6.42 -11.60 -4.05
C VAL A 234 -7.66 -12.46 -4.02
N GLY A 235 -8.82 -11.81 -3.99
CA GLY A 235 -10.13 -12.46 -3.96
C GLY A 235 -10.97 -12.14 -5.20
N GLN A 236 -12.04 -12.90 -5.38
CA GLN A 236 -13.04 -12.62 -6.40
C GLN A 236 -14.10 -11.66 -5.81
N GLN A 237 -14.24 -10.49 -6.41
CA GLN A 237 -15.26 -9.53 -5.96
C GLN A 237 -16.63 -9.92 -6.50
N PRO A 238 -17.68 -9.94 -5.67
CA PRO A 238 -19.02 -10.26 -6.16
C PRO A 238 -19.52 -9.19 -7.15
N ILE A 239 -20.21 -9.68 -8.17
CA ILE A 239 -20.70 -8.85 -9.29
C ILE A 239 -21.85 -7.94 -8.83
N ARG A 240 -22.74 -8.47 -7.97
CA ARG A 240 -23.95 -7.82 -7.47
C ARG A 240 -23.74 -7.29 -6.04
N GLY A 241 -24.68 -6.47 -5.59
CA GLY A 241 -24.66 -5.88 -4.24
C GLY A 241 -24.12 -4.45 -4.20
N SER A 242 -24.27 -3.81 -3.04
CA SER A 242 -23.72 -2.48 -2.79
C SER A 242 -22.18 -2.53 -2.72
N PRO A 243 -21.44 -1.45 -3.02
CA PRO A 243 -19.97 -1.46 -2.89
C PRO A 243 -19.47 -1.83 -1.49
N GLN A 244 -20.28 -1.60 -0.45
CA GLN A 244 -19.99 -1.99 0.92
C GLN A 244 -20.12 -3.50 1.13
N GLU A 245 -21.23 -4.10 0.68
CA GLU A 245 -21.41 -5.55 0.66
C GLU A 245 -20.30 -6.23 -0.15
N LYS A 246 -19.99 -5.72 -1.34
CA LYS A 246 -18.90 -6.26 -2.17
C LYS A 246 -17.56 -6.29 -1.44
N ALA A 247 -17.25 -5.25 -0.67
CA ALA A 247 -16.01 -5.18 0.09
C ALA A 247 -16.02 -6.16 1.28
N ARG A 248 -17.15 -6.26 1.99
CA ARG A 248 -17.32 -7.23 3.09
C ARG A 248 -17.17 -8.66 2.59
N ASP A 249 -17.94 -9.03 1.57
CA ASP A 249 -18.01 -10.40 1.05
C ASP A 249 -16.67 -10.81 0.42
N LEU A 250 -15.92 -9.86 -0.15
CA LEU A 250 -14.55 -10.07 -0.62
C LEU A 250 -13.60 -10.44 0.55
N ALA A 251 -13.70 -9.75 1.69
CA ALA A 251 -12.90 -10.07 2.86
C ALA A 251 -13.25 -11.45 3.45
N LEU A 252 -14.54 -11.76 3.55
CA LEU A 252 -15.03 -13.04 4.08
C LEU A 252 -14.67 -14.23 3.18
N SER A 253 -14.77 -14.08 1.86
CA SER A 253 -14.39 -15.12 0.90
C SER A 253 -12.89 -15.43 0.96
N ALA A 254 -12.04 -14.41 1.11
CA ALA A 254 -10.60 -14.60 1.30
C ALA A 254 -10.29 -15.33 2.61
N TYR A 255 -10.95 -14.95 3.71
CA TYR A 255 -10.80 -15.65 4.98
C TYR A 255 -11.21 -17.12 4.91
N SER A 256 -12.36 -17.39 4.29
CA SER A 256 -12.87 -18.75 4.11
C SER A 256 -11.88 -19.58 3.28
N SER A 257 -11.32 -18.98 2.22
CA SER A 257 -10.31 -19.62 1.37
C SER A 257 -9.04 -19.99 2.16
N ARG A 258 -8.63 -19.17 3.13
CA ARG A 258 -7.51 -19.52 4.04
C ARG A 258 -7.82 -20.74 4.87
N ILE A 259 -9.01 -20.80 5.48
CA ILE A 259 -9.40 -21.92 6.34
C ILE A 259 -9.43 -23.21 5.53
N THR A 260 -9.97 -23.18 4.31
CA THR A 260 -10.03 -24.36 3.44
C THR A 260 -8.68 -24.82 2.91
N CYS A 261 -7.67 -23.94 2.81
CA CYS A 261 -6.32 -24.33 2.39
C CYS A 261 -5.44 -24.87 3.53
N VAL A 262 -5.87 -24.74 4.79
CA VAL A 262 -5.14 -25.22 5.98
C VAL A 262 -5.62 -26.61 6.43
N ASN A 263 -6.80 -27.04 5.96
CA ASN A 263 -7.35 -28.39 6.18
C ASN A 263 -7.09 -29.29 4.98
#